data_AF-A0A973M3L3-F1
#
_entry.id   AF-A0A973M3L3-F1
#
_cell.length_a   1.000
_cell.length_b   1.000
_cell.length_c   1.000
_cell.angle_alpha   90.00
_cell.angle_beta   90.00
_cell.angle_gamma   90.00
#
_symmetry.space_group_name_H-M   'P 1'
#
loop_
_entity.id
_entity.type
_entity.pdbx_description
1 polymer ?
#
loop_
_entity_poly.entity_id
_entity_poly.type
_entity_poly.pdbx_seq_one_letter_code
_entity_poly.pdbx_strand_id
1 'polypeptide(L)' 'MAERLPVAVLGANGRMGSEAVKAVEAAPDMELVAALGRGDSLESMVDAGARFV' A
#
# COMPACT_ATOMS: atom_id res chain seq x y z
N MET A 1 18.18 -7.30 10.48
CA MET A 1 16.84 -7.46 9.86
C MET A 1 16.83 -6.54 8.66
N ALA A 2 16.46 -7.01 7.47
CA ALA A 2 16.28 -6.10 6.33
C ALA A 2 15.09 -5.19 6.62
N GLU A 3 15.25 -3.89 6.39
CA GLU A 3 14.15 -2.92 6.49
C GLU A 3 13.14 -3.23 5.38
N ARG A 4 11.87 -3.42 5.73
CA ARG A 4 10.81 -3.64 4.74
C ARG A 4 10.42 -2.31 4.10
N LEU A 5 10.05 -2.35 2.83
CA LEU A 5 9.63 -1.17 2.09
C LEU A 5 8.17 -0.81 2.45
N PRO A 6 7.89 0.38 3.02
CA PRO A 6 6.52 0.79 3.35
C PRO A 6 5.81 1.31 2.09
N VAL A 7 4.85 0.54 1.61
CA VAL A 7 4.13 0.74 0.34
C VAL A 7 2.67 1.09 0.62
N ALA A 8 2.15 2.08 -0.10
CA ALA A 8 0.73 2.34 -0.21
C ALA A 8 0.20 1.88 -1.58
N VAL A 9 -1.07 1.47 -1.65
CA VAL A 9 -1.73 1.14 -2.92
C VAL A 9 -2.91 2.05 -3.15
N LEU A 10 -2.92 2.75 -4.29
CA LEU A 10 -4.05 3.55 -4.75
C LEU A 10 -4.99 2.74 -5.65
N GLY A 11 -6.29 2.91 -5.43
CA GLY A 11 -7.30 2.12 -6.13
C GLY A 11 -7.36 0.67 -5.64
N ALA A 12 -7.08 0.43 -4.36
CA ALA A 12 -6.97 -0.90 -3.75
C ALA A 12 -8.20 -1.80 -3.98
N ASN A 13 -9.39 -1.22 -4.14
CA ASN A 13 -10.65 -1.95 -4.40
C ASN A 13 -10.89 -2.25 -5.90
N GLY A 14 -10.01 -1.80 -6.80
CA GLY A 14 -10.11 -2.04 -8.23
C GLY A 14 -9.47 -3.38 -8.65
N ARG A 15 -9.77 -3.85 -9.87
CA ARG A 15 -9.27 -5.15 -10.39
C ARG A 15 -7.76 -5.32 -10.30
N MET A 16 -7.00 -4.27 -10.61
CA MET A 16 -5.53 -4.31 -10.51
C MET A 16 -5.04 -3.98 -9.10
N GLY A 17 -5.68 -3.03 -8.42
CA GLY A 17 -5.29 -2.64 -7.06
C GLY A 17 -5.43 -3.78 -6.06
N SER A 18 -6.46 -4.62 -6.18
CA SER A 18 -6.64 -5.78 -5.31
C SER A 18 -5.53 -6.82 -5.49
N GLU A 19 -5.01 -6.98 -6.70
CA GLU A 19 -3.87 -7.88 -6.95
C GLU A 19 -2.55 -7.26 -6.49
N ALA A 20 -2.39 -5.93 -6.59
CA ALA A 20 -1.23 -5.22 -6.06
C ALA A 20 -1.15 -5.33 -4.53
N VAL A 21 -2.26 -5.16 -3.81
CA VAL A 21 -2.36 -5.39 -2.36
C VAL A 21 -1.85 -6.78 -2.00
N LYS A 22 -2.39 -7.83 -2.65
CA LYS A 22 -1.97 -9.22 -2.40
C LYS A 22 -0.49 -9.45 -2.69
N ALA A 23 0.03 -8.85 -3.75
CA ALA A 23 1.44 -8.99 -4.13
C ALA A 23 2.37 -8.35 -3.08
N VAL A 24 2.02 -7.16 -2.59
CA VAL A 24 2.77 -6.46 -1.53
C VAL A 24 2.72 -7.24 -0.22
N GLU A 25 1.55 -7.75 0.19
CA GLU A 25 1.41 -8.55 1.41
C GLU A 25 2.18 -9.89 1.36
N ALA A 26 2.30 -10.48 0.16
CA ALA A 26 3.05 -11.72 -0.05
C ALA A 26 4.57 -11.52 -0.15
N ALA A 27 5.03 -10.30 -0.44
CA ALA A 27 6.43 -9.98 -0.61
C ALA A 27 7.12 -9.81 0.76
N PRO A 28 8.15 -10.61 1.10
CA PRO A 28 8.77 -10.58 2.42
C PRO A 28 9.59 -9.31 2.70
N ASP A 29 9.94 -8.57 1.67
CA ASP A 29 10.70 -7.32 1.70
C ASP A 29 9.81 -6.07 1.65
N MET A 30 8.48 -6.23 1.62
CA MET A 30 7.53 -5.12 1.58
C MET A 30 6.60 -5.13 2.79
N GLU A 31 6.00 -3.97 3.05
CA GLU A 31 5.00 -3.76 4.08
C GLU A 31 3.90 -2.85 3.53
N LEU A 32 2.67 -3.36 3.47
CA LEU A 32 1.52 -2.57 3.07
C LEU A 32 1.10 -1.66 4.24
N VAL A 33 1.34 -0.36 4.12
CA VAL A 33 1.00 0.62 5.17
C VAL A 33 -0.31 1.34 4.91
N ALA A 34 -0.76 1.43 3.65
CA ALA A 34 -2.05 2.03 3.32
C ALA A 34 -2.65 1.43 2.03
N ALA A 35 -3.97 1.22 2.02
CA ALA A 35 -4.70 0.74 0.86
C ALA A 35 -5.92 1.64 0.64
N LEU A 36 -5.83 2.56 -0.33
CA LEU A 36 -6.81 3.61 -0.54
C LEU A 36 -7.69 3.30 -1.75
N GLY A 37 -8.99 3.45 -1.57
CA GLY A 37 -10.00 3.44 -2.62
C GLY A 37 -10.36 4.85 -3.10
N ARG A 38 -11.46 4.93 -3.84
CA ARG A 38 -12.03 6.21 -4.30
C ARG A 38 -12.74 6.89 -3.12
N GLY A 39 -12.37 8.13 -2.83
CA GLY A 39 -12.97 8.94 -1.77
C GLY A 39 -12.17 8.96 -0.47
N ASP A 40 -11.15 8.12 -0.34
CA ASP A 40 -10.22 8.16 0.78
C ASP A 40 -9.27 9.37 0.65
N SER A 41 -8.92 9.98 1.77
CA SER A 41 -7.97 11.09 1.80
C SER A 41 -6.56 10.59 1.50
N LEU A 42 -5.85 11.28 0.61
CA LEU A 42 -4.43 11.01 0.34
C LEU A 42 -3.54 11.28 1.56
N GLU A 43 -3.96 12.13 2.49
CA GLU A 43 -3.22 12.37 3.74
C GLU A 43 -3.03 11.09 4.56
N SER A 44 -3.98 10.14 4.47
CA SER A 44 -3.91 8.88 5.20
C SER A 44 -2.68 8.02 4.85
N MET A 45 -2.15 8.10 3.62
CA MET A 45 -0.92 7.38 3.27
C MET A 45 0.33 8.04 3.85
N VAL A 46 0.30 9.38 4.00
CA VAL A 46 1.40 10.14 4.60
C VAL A 46 1.45 9.86 6.09
N ASP A 47 0.30 9.89 6.77
CA ASP A 47 0.17 9.57 8.19
C ASP A 47 0.58 8.11 8.49
N ALA A 48 0.30 7.20 7.56
CA ALA A 48 0.74 5.81 7.63
C ALA A 48 2.23 5.60 7.34
N GLY A 49 2.96 6.64 6.93
CA GLY A 49 4.40 6.58 6.66
C GLY A 49 4.77 5.90 5.34
N ALA A 50 3.89 5.91 4.35
CA ALA A 50 4.18 5.38 3.02
C ALA A 50 5.38 6.09 2.38
N ARG A 51 6.33 5.32 1.85
CA ARG A 51 7.48 5.83 1.08
C ARG A 51 7.36 5.52 -0.42
N PHE A 52 6.54 4.53 -0.77
CA PHE A 52 6.27 4.09 -2.14
C PHE A 52 4.76 3.99 -2.37
N VAL A 53 4.28 4.26 -3.59
CA VAL A 53 2.85 4.30 -3.98
C VAL A 53 2.65 3.61 -5.33
#